data_AF-A0A3Q8V1V7-F1
#
_entry.id   AF-A0A3Q8V1V7-F1
#
_cell.length_a   1.000
_cell.length_b   1.000
_cell.length_c   1.000
_cell.angle_alpha   90.00
_cell.angle_beta   90.00
_cell.angle_gamma   90.00
#
_symmetry.space_group_name_H-M   'P 1'
#
loop_
_entity.id
_entity.type
_entity.pdbx_description
1 polymer ?
#
loop_
_entity_poly.entity_id
_entity_poly.type
_entity_poly.pdbx_seq_one_letter_code
_entity_poly.pdbx_strand_id
1 'polypeptide(L)'
;MVRLLPRRSGPRRRTAARDARQLPWRSPSPPRGGESAVTLKVVGLRRFPVKSMLGEEHDRLEFDAGGAIGDRRWALRCADGKLGSGKNHPRFRRIPGLLEHYAAYDDDGLPVITAPDGATLRPGDPRVPERFGDGVELVREAEDGSESLKDVSPVSLIGTASLRALGGLLGDADPVDVRRLRKNIVVETDEPWIEEDWIGREIVLGGGRDTAPLRLRGIKRVKRCVMVTQAQPGLPEDNRVLKTLTAARGMCIGIHTDVVTPAPLALGDTVVVR
;
A
#
# COMPACT_ATOMS: atom_id res chain seq x y z
N MET A 1 -50.84 -0.54 50.61
CA MET A 1 -49.85 0.37 51.22
C MET A 1 -48.63 -0.44 51.65
N VAL A 2 -47.65 -0.64 50.75
CA VAL A 2 -46.28 -1.07 51.12
C VAL A 2 -45.32 -0.41 50.13
N ARG A 3 -44.43 0.41 50.67
CA ARG A 3 -43.48 1.30 50.00
C ARG A 3 -42.20 0.50 49.68
N LEU A 4 -41.92 0.21 48.42
CA LEU A 4 -40.68 -0.46 47.98
C LEU A 4 -39.51 0.55 47.99
N LEU A 5 -38.49 0.25 48.81
CA LEU A 5 -37.24 1.01 48.92
C LEU A 5 -36.34 0.83 47.68
N PRO A 6 -35.50 1.83 47.32
CA PRO A 6 -34.66 1.78 46.14
C PRO A 6 -33.45 0.85 46.32
N ARG A 7 -33.13 0.06 45.28
CA ARG A 7 -31.92 -0.76 45.23
C ARG A 7 -30.69 0.13 45.03
N ARG A 8 -29.70 -0.05 45.91
CA ARG A 8 -28.39 0.63 45.92
C ARG A 8 -27.58 0.32 44.64
N SER A 9 -27.00 1.35 44.05
CA SER A 9 -26.01 1.29 42.98
C SER A 9 -24.65 0.82 43.51
N GLY A 10 -24.15 -0.30 42.99
CA GLY A 10 -22.76 -0.71 43.17
C GLY A 10 -21.80 0.08 42.26
N PRO A 11 -20.51 0.22 42.62
CA PRO A 11 -19.58 1.06 41.89
C PRO A 11 -19.27 0.48 40.51
N ARG A 12 -19.46 1.30 39.46
CA ARG A 12 -19.01 0.99 38.11
C ARG A 12 -17.48 0.90 38.09
N ARG A 13 -16.94 -0.28 37.80
CA ARG A 13 -15.51 -0.47 37.49
C ARG A 13 -15.13 0.41 36.30
N ARG A 14 -14.31 1.44 36.55
CA ARG A 14 -13.59 2.18 35.50
C ARG A 14 -12.55 1.23 34.92
N THR A 15 -12.77 0.71 33.71
CA THR A 15 -11.71 0.10 32.92
C THR A 15 -10.80 1.21 32.39
N ALA A 16 -9.55 1.20 32.83
CA ALA A 16 -8.51 2.12 32.39
C ALA A 16 -8.18 1.87 30.91
N ALA A 17 -8.62 2.76 30.03
CA ALA A 17 -8.05 2.89 28.70
C ALA A 17 -6.63 3.45 28.85
N ARG A 18 -5.62 2.57 28.76
CA ARG A 18 -4.20 2.97 28.77
C ARG A 18 -3.85 3.61 27.42
N ASP A 19 -3.85 4.94 27.43
CA ASP A 19 -2.77 5.81 26.96
C ASP A 19 -1.99 5.32 25.70
N ALA A 20 -2.69 5.23 24.56
CA ALA A 20 -2.04 5.19 23.25
C ALA A 20 -1.49 6.59 22.92
N ARG A 21 -0.35 6.92 23.52
CA ARG A 21 0.40 8.14 23.19
C ARG A 21 0.71 8.12 21.70
N GLN A 22 0.22 9.11 20.95
CA GLN A 22 0.66 9.39 19.59
C GLN A 22 2.19 9.37 19.61
N LEU A 23 2.82 8.45 18.89
CA LEU A 23 4.27 8.51 18.72
C LEU A 23 4.53 9.70 17.79
N PRO A 24 5.07 10.83 18.30
CA PRO A 24 5.34 11.95 17.43
C PRO A 24 6.31 11.47 16.35
N TRP A 25 5.99 11.79 15.10
CA TRP A 25 6.96 11.71 14.02
C TRP A 25 8.22 12.46 14.47
N ARG A 26 9.33 11.75 14.57
CA ARG A 26 10.64 12.34 14.80
C ARG A 26 11.23 12.60 13.42
N SER A 27 11.77 13.80 13.21
CA SER A 27 12.55 14.08 12.01
C SER A 27 13.67 13.04 11.86
N PRO A 28 14.10 12.71 10.63
CA PRO A 28 15.14 11.71 10.40
C PRO A 28 16.37 12.03 11.26
N SER A 29 16.89 11.04 11.97
CA SER A 29 18.10 11.23 12.77
C SER A 29 19.31 11.42 11.82
N PRO A 30 20.26 12.31 12.15
CA PRO A 30 21.51 12.40 11.40
C PRO A 30 22.28 11.07 11.48
N PRO A 31 23.09 10.73 10.46
CA PRO A 31 23.77 9.43 10.39
C PRO A 31 24.68 9.23 11.60
N ARG A 32 24.55 8.08 12.27
CA ARG A 32 25.56 7.61 13.22
C ARG A 32 26.78 7.18 12.39
N GLY A 33 27.87 7.93 12.51
CA GLY A 33 29.13 7.55 11.85
C GLY A 33 29.67 6.27 12.47
N GLY A 34 30.02 5.29 11.62
CA GLY A 34 30.88 4.16 12.00
C GLY A 34 30.20 2.83 12.32
N GLU A 35 29.03 2.52 11.77
CA GLU A 35 28.45 1.17 11.86
C GLU A 35 28.57 0.44 10.51
N SER A 36 29.11 -0.79 10.54
CA SER A 36 29.08 -1.73 9.42
C SER A 36 27.69 -1.70 8.79
N ALA A 37 27.62 -1.32 7.50
CA ALA A 37 26.34 -1.14 6.82
C ALA A 37 25.54 -2.45 6.88
N VAL A 38 24.53 -2.50 7.77
CA VAL A 38 23.57 -3.60 7.80
C VAL A 38 22.97 -3.68 6.41
N THR A 39 23.31 -4.75 5.71
CA THR A 39 22.86 -4.94 4.34
C THR A 39 21.48 -5.56 4.40
N LEU A 40 20.47 -4.72 4.23
CA LEU A 40 19.07 -5.15 4.21
C LEU A 40 18.78 -5.89 2.90
N LYS A 41 17.65 -6.61 2.83
CA LYS A 41 17.30 -7.45 1.68
C LYS A 41 15.90 -7.13 1.14
N VAL A 42 15.72 -7.20 -0.17
CA VAL A 42 14.38 -7.18 -0.78
C VAL A 42 13.72 -8.53 -0.56
N VAL A 43 12.54 -8.54 0.05
CA VAL A 43 11.80 -9.76 0.40
C VAL A 43 10.37 -9.76 -0.14
N GLY A 44 9.99 -8.75 -0.91
CA GLY A 44 8.72 -8.75 -1.62
C GLY A 44 8.70 -7.72 -2.73
N LEU A 45 8.23 -8.15 -3.90
CA LEU A 45 8.01 -7.28 -5.05
C LEU A 45 6.59 -7.49 -5.57
N ARG A 46 5.88 -6.39 -5.80
CA ARG A 46 4.50 -6.41 -6.28
C ARG A 46 4.25 -5.32 -7.30
N ARG A 47 3.47 -5.66 -8.33
CA ARG A 47 2.98 -4.75 -9.35
C ARG A 47 1.46 -4.73 -9.33
N PHE A 48 0.85 -3.55 -9.51
CA PHE A 48 -0.59 -3.38 -9.47
C PHE A 48 -1.09 -2.75 -10.78
N PRO A 49 -1.35 -3.52 -11.84
CA PRO A 49 -1.70 -2.99 -13.16
C PRO A 49 -2.89 -2.03 -13.16
N VAL A 50 -3.93 -2.34 -12.36
CA VAL A 50 -5.16 -1.57 -12.27
C VAL A 50 -5.27 -0.87 -10.91
N LYS A 51 -5.59 0.43 -10.92
CA LYS A 51 -5.85 1.23 -9.73
C LYS A 51 -6.95 0.59 -8.88
N SER A 52 -6.77 0.62 -7.56
CA SER A 52 -7.75 0.15 -6.58
C SER A 52 -8.04 -1.37 -6.58
N MET A 53 -7.37 -2.18 -7.42
CA MET A 53 -7.50 -3.66 -7.48
C MET A 53 -6.21 -4.35 -7.07
N LEU A 54 -6.27 -5.57 -6.52
CA LEU A 54 -5.08 -6.37 -6.19
C LEU A 54 -4.20 -6.61 -7.41
N GLY A 55 -2.96 -7.01 -7.15
CA GLY A 55 -1.92 -7.13 -8.17
C GLY A 55 -1.20 -8.45 -8.10
N GLU A 56 -0.05 -8.47 -8.75
CA GLU A 56 0.81 -9.64 -8.91
C GLU A 56 1.96 -9.59 -7.90
N GLU A 57 2.39 -10.76 -7.43
CA GLU A 57 3.68 -10.92 -6.76
C GLU A 57 4.73 -11.35 -7.78
N HIS A 58 5.94 -10.84 -7.63
CA HIS A 58 7.02 -11.05 -8.60
C HIS A 58 8.30 -11.44 -7.88
N ASP A 59 9.08 -12.31 -8.51
CA ASP A 59 10.46 -12.56 -8.08
C ASP A 59 11.42 -11.48 -8.60
N ARG A 60 11.03 -10.80 -9.69
CA ARG A 60 11.78 -9.73 -10.34
C ARG A 60 10.84 -8.73 -11.01
N LEU A 61 11.17 -7.44 -10.89
CA LEU A 61 10.48 -6.34 -11.58
C LEU A 61 11.48 -5.46 -12.33
N GLU A 62 11.06 -4.98 -13.50
CA GLU A 62 11.75 -3.96 -14.26
C GLU A 62 11.22 -2.57 -13.87
N PHE A 63 12.11 -1.58 -13.79
CA PHE A 63 11.77 -0.20 -13.43
C PHE A 63 12.22 0.78 -14.51
N ASP A 64 11.41 1.80 -14.74
CA ASP A 64 11.72 2.99 -15.53
C ASP A 64 11.66 4.25 -14.65
N ALA A 65 11.78 5.44 -15.24
CA ALA A 65 11.68 6.71 -14.50
C ALA A 65 10.29 6.93 -13.85
N GLY A 66 9.25 6.25 -14.35
CA GLY A 66 7.88 6.27 -13.86
C GLY A 66 7.56 5.21 -12.82
N GLY A 67 8.52 4.37 -12.41
CA GLY A 67 8.35 3.34 -11.37
C GLY A 67 8.50 1.92 -11.91
N ALA A 68 7.83 0.97 -11.27
CA ALA A 68 7.77 -0.40 -11.81
C ALA A 68 6.97 -0.39 -13.12
N ILE A 69 7.54 -0.97 -14.17
CA ILE A 69 6.92 -0.97 -15.51
C ILE A 69 5.56 -1.69 -15.44
N GLY A 70 4.50 -0.99 -15.89
CA GLY A 70 3.12 -1.47 -15.85
C GLY A 70 2.39 -1.24 -14.52
N ASP A 71 3.02 -0.64 -13.52
CA ASP A 71 2.32 -0.34 -12.27
C ASP A 71 1.29 0.79 -12.46
N ARG A 72 0.05 0.50 -12.07
CA ARG A 72 -1.09 1.44 -11.99
C ARG A 72 -1.37 2.19 -13.29
N ARG A 73 -1.09 1.59 -14.45
CA ARG A 73 -1.31 2.18 -15.78
C ARG A 73 -2.77 2.17 -16.22
N TRP A 74 -3.64 1.48 -15.49
CA TRP A 74 -5.04 1.30 -15.83
C TRP A 74 -5.95 1.65 -14.66
N ALA A 75 -7.18 2.06 -14.96
CA ALA A 75 -8.20 2.32 -13.96
C ALA A 75 -9.59 2.06 -14.54
N LEU A 76 -10.56 1.81 -13.66
CA LEU A 76 -11.97 1.90 -14.04
C LEU A 76 -12.36 3.38 -14.09
N ARG A 77 -12.94 3.83 -15.20
CA ARG A 77 -13.52 5.15 -15.38
C ARG A 77 -15.03 5.02 -15.46
N CYS A 78 -15.74 5.76 -14.61
CA CYS A 78 -17.19 5.83 -14.61
C CYS A 78 -17.70 6.76 -15.70
N ALA A 79 -18.99 6.64 -16.06
CA ALA A 79 -19.67 7.50 -17.02
C ALA A 79 -19.58 9.01 -16.70
N ASP A 80 -19.44 9.37 -15.42
CA ASP A 80 -19.25 10.77 -14.97
C ASP A 80 -17.78 11.26 -15.08
N GLY A 81 -16.91 10.48 -15.74
CA GLY A 81 -15.50 10.76 -15.94
C GLY A 81 -14.60 10.45 -14.74
N LYS A 82 -15.17 10.19 -13.55
CA LYS A 82 -14.41 9.91 -12.33
C LYS A 82 -13.84 8.50 -12.33
N LEU A 83 -12.79 8.30 -11.54
CA LEU A 83 -12.16 6.98 -11.43
C LEU A 83 -12.72 6.15 -10.28
N GLY A 84 -12.81 4.84 -10.51
CA GLY A 84 -13.19 3.84 -9.52
C GLY A 84 -12.23 3.79 -8.33
N SER A 85 -12.79 3.87 -7.13
CA SER A 85 -12.06 3.71 -5.86
C SER A 85 -12.99 3.15 -4.78
N GLY A 86 -12.47 2.90 -3.58
CA GLY A 86 -13.30 2.51 -2.43
C GLY A 86 -13.97 3.70 -1.71
N LYS A 87 -13.84 4.92 -2.24
CA LYS A 87 -14.40 6.16 -1.67
C LYS A 87 -14.91 7.11 -2.73
N ASN A 88 -15.81 8.01 -2.33
CA ASN A 88 -16.18 9.17 -3.12
C ASN A 88 -15.23 10.34 -2.85
N HIS A 89 -14.87 11.07 -3.90
CA HIS A 89 -14.03 12.26 -3.89
C HIS A 89 -14.33 13.06 -5.18
N PRO A 90 -14.00 14.35 -5.31
CA PRO A 90 -14.15 15.06 -6.59
C PRO A 90 -13.61 14.31 -7.81
N ARG A 91 -12.49 13.59 -7.65
CA ARG A 91 -11.86 12.73 -8.69
C ARG A 91 -12.28 11.26 -8.68
N PHE A 92 -12.95 10.77 -7.63
CA PHE A 92 -13.19 9.35 -7.43
C PHE A 92 -14.67 9.01 -7.19
N ARG A 93 -15.11 7.92 -7.79
CA ARG A 93 -16.41 7.29 -7.55
C ARG A 93 -16.20 6.01 -6.76
N ARG A 94 -17.00 5.83 -5.70
CA ARG A 94 -16.99 4.58 -4.93
C ARG A 94 -17.55 3.43 -5.77
N ILE A 95 -16.74 2.41 -6.00
CA ILE A 95 -17.13 1.10 -6.52
C ILE A 95 -16.73 0.08 -5.44
N PRO A 96 -17.70 -0.63 -4.82
CA PRO A 96 -17.41 -1.65 -3.82
C PRO A 96 -16.74 -2.89 -4.45
N GLY A 97 -16.04 -3.68 -3.63
CA GLY A 97 -15.46 -4.97 -4.06
C GLY A 97 -14.23 -4.88 -4.98
N LEU A 98 -13.70 -3.70 -5.29
CA LEU A 98 -12.52 -3.57 -6.18
C LEU A 98 -11.30 -4.37 -5.69
N LEU A 99 -11.09 -4.44 -4.38
CA LEU A 99 -9.98 -5.20 -3.78
C LEU A 99 -10.25 -6.70 -3.65
N GLU A 100 -11.39 -7.18 -4.12
CA GLU A 100 -11.66 -8.61 -4.31
C GLU A 100 -11.16 -9.12 -5.68
N HIS A 101 -10.77 -8.20 -6.57
CA HIS A 101 -10.31 -8.49 -7.91
C HIS A 101 -8.78 -8.41 -7.98
N TYR A 102 -8.17 -9.34 -8.71
CA TYR A 102 -6.76 -9.31 -9.08
C TYR A 102 -6.61 -8.74 -10.48
N ALA A 103 -5.54 -7.99 -10.72
CA ALA A 103 -5.15 -7.56 -12.05
C ALA A 103 -3.72 -8.01 -12.36
N ALA A 104 -3.55 -8.58 -13.54
CA ALA A 104 -2.28 -9.04 -14.09
C ALA A 104 -2.15 -8.61 -15.55
N TYR A 105 -0.96 -8.68 -16.13
CA TYR A 105 -0.80 -8.54 -17.59
C TYR A 105 -0.82 -9.90 -18.27
N ASP A 106 -1.48 -10.01 -19.42
CA ASP A 106 -1.30 -11.16 -20.32
C ASP A 106 -0.07 -11.00 -21.22
N ASP A 107 0.18 -12.01 -22.06
CA ASP A 107 1.36 -12.07 -22.94
C ASP A 107 1.39 -10.94 -23.97
N ASP A 108 0.23 -10.35 -24.28
CA ASP A 108 0.09 -9.20 -25.19
C ASP A 108 0.29 -7.85 -24.47
N GLY A 109 0.56 -7.87 -23.16
CA GLY A 109 0.76 -6.66 -22.35
C GLY A 109 -0.54 -5.89 -22.06
N LEU A 110 -1.69 -6.54 -22.16
CA LEU A 110 -2.99 -5.98 -21.75
C LEU A 110 -3.35 -6.43 -20.33
N PRO A 111 -4.03 -5.56 -19.55
CA PRO A 111 -4.45 -5.95 -18.21
C PRO A 111 -5.62 -6.92 -18.30
N VAL A 112 -5.53 -7.99 -17.51
CA VAL A 112 -6.61 -8.94 -17.27
C VAL A 112 -7.03 -8.83 -15.82
N ILE A 113 -8.29 -8.50 -15.59
CA ILE A 113 -8.90 -8.51 -14.26
C ILE A 113 -9.48 -9.90 -14.01
N THR A 114 -9.06 -10.56 -12.95
CA THR A 114 -9.68 -11.81 -12.45
C THR A 114 -10.64 -11.47 -11.32
N ALA A 115 -11.90 -11.80 -11.50
CA ALA A 115 -12.98 -11.58 -10.54
C ALA A 115 -13.09 -12.73 -9.52
N PRO A 116 -13.82 -12.52 -8.40
CA PRO A 116 -13.97 -13.55 -7.36
C PRO A 116 -14.65 -14.85 -7.81
N ASP A 117 -15.47 -14.78 -8.85
CA ASP A 117 -16.13 -15.94 -9.49
C ASP A 117 -15.27 -16.61 -10.57
N GLY A 118 -14.02 -16.19 -10.73
CA GLY A 118 -13.09 -16.71 -11.73
C GLY A 118 -13.23 -16.08 -13.12
N ALA A 119 -14.20 -15.19 -13.34
CA ALA A 119 -14.33 -14.52 -14.63
C ALA A 119 -13.13 -13.59 -14.91
N THR A 120 -12.64 -13.62 -16.14
CA THR A 120 -11.58 -12.71 -16.61
C THR A 120 -12.15 -11.62 -17.49
N LEU A 121 -11.80 -10.36 -17.21
CA LEU A 121 -12.26 -9.16 -17.92
C LEU A 121 -11.06 -8.41 -18.51
N ARG A 122 -11.22 -7.88 -19.72
CA ARG A 122 -10.19 -7.10 -20.44
C ARG A 122 -10.73 -5.73 -20.83
N PRO A 123 -9.88 -4.78 -21.25
CA PRO A 123 -10.34 -3.54 -21.85
C PRO A 123 -11.29 -3.81 -23.01
N GLY A 124 -12.42 -3.10 -23.06
CA GLY A 124 -13.46 -3.27 -24.09
C GLY A 124 -14.42 -4.46 -23.87
N ASP A 125 -14.25 -5.25 -22.81
CA ASP A 125 -15.16 -6.35 -22.50
C ASP A 125 -16.52 -5.81 -22.02
N PRO A 126 -17.66 -6.18 -22.66
CA PRO A 126 -18.98 -5.67 -22.30
C PRO A 126 -19.43 -6.07 -20.88
N ARG A 127 -18.76 -7.06 -20.26
CA ARG A 127 -19.03 -7.49 -18.89
C ARG A 127 -18.41 -6.56 -17.83
N VAL A 128 -17.55 -5.60 -18.23
CA VAL A 128 -17.00 -4.59 -17.32
C VAL A 128 -18.11 -3.69 -16.75
N PRO A 129 -18.97 -3.03 -17.54
CA PRO A 129 -20.07 -2.24 -17.01
C PRO A 129 -21.11 -3.09 -16.26
N GLU A 130 -21.37 -4.32 -16.70
CA GLU A 130 -22.26 -5.26 -15.97
C GLU A 130 -21.79 -5.49 -14.53
N ARG A 131 -20.47 -5.58 -14.33
CA ARG A 131 -19.87 -5.87 -13.02
C ARG A 131 -19.65 -4.64 -12.16
N PHE A 132 -19.16 -3.55 -12.75
CA PHE A 132 -18.66 -2.40 -12.00
C PHE A 132 -19.60 -1.19 -12.01
N GLY A 133 -20.69 -1.27 -12.78
CA GLY A 133 -21.71 -0.24 -12.89
C GLY A 133 -21.84 0.29 -14.32
N ASP A 134 -23.04 0.78 -14.64
CA ASP A 134 -23.37 1.22 -15.99
C ASP A 134 -22.42 2.33 -16.49
N GLY A 135 -22.00 2.22 -17.75
CA GLY A 135 -21.01 3.09 -18.39
C GLY A 135 -19.61 3.10 -17.75
N VAL A 136 -19.26 2.09 -16.95
CA VAL A 136 -17.89 1.91 -16.46
C VAL A 136 -17.03 1.25 -17.53
N GLU A 137 -15.85 1.81 -17.77
CA GLU A 137 -14.86 1.30 -18.72
C GLU A 137 -13.52 1.05 -18.02
N LEU A 138 -12.82 -0.01 -18.44
CA LEU A 138 -11.41 -0.23 -18.08
C LEU A 138 -10.53 0.51 -19.09
N VAL A 139 -9.90 1.59 -18.65
CA VAL A 139 -9.16 2.51 -19.52
C VAL A 139 -7.70 2.62 -19.10
N ARG A 140 -6.83 2.85 -20.08
CA ARG A 140 -5.43 3.22 -19.84
C ARG A 140 -5.41 4.66 -19.31
N GLU A 141 -4.60 4.91 -18.29
CA GLU A 141 -4.36 6.26 -17.80
C GLU A 141 -3.51 7.03 -18.83
N ALA A 142 -3.91 8.26 -19.16
CA ALA A 142 -3.22 9.08 -20.17
C ALA A 142 -1.75 9.32 -19.77
N GLU A 143 -0.84 9.12 -20.73
CA GLU A 143 0.62 9.26 -20.51
C GLU A 143 1.09 10.72 -20.57
N ASP A 144 0.29 11.61 -21.17
CA ASP A 144 0.64 12.99 -21.54
C ASP A 144 0.53 14.03 -20.42
N GLY A 145 0.19 13.59 -19.21
CA GLY A 145 0.09 14.48 -18.06
C GLY A 145 -1.19 15.32 -17.99
N SER A 146 -2.07 15.27 -18.99
CA SER A 146 -3.38 15.90 -18.93
C SER A 146 -4.28 15.11 -17.95
N GLU A 147 -4.26 15.56 -16.69
CA GLU A 147 -4.80 14.90 -15.49
C GLU A 147 -3.99 13.72 -14.92
N SER A 148 -2.66 13.67 -15.11
CA SER A 148 -1.79 12.67 -14.45
C SER A 148 -2.11 12.54 -12.96
N LEU A 149 -2.55 11.35 -12.51
CA LEU A 149 -2.84 11.05 -11.10
C LEU A 149 -1.57 10.76 -10.28
N LYS A 150 -0.43 11.35 -10.66
CA LYS A 150 0.82 11.38 -9.88
C LYS A 150 0.69 12.21 -8.59
N ASP A 151 -0.40 12.05 -7.84
CA ASP A 151 -0.45 12.38 -6.40
C ASP A 151 0.42 11.39 -5.56
N VAL A 152 0.97 10.38 -6.22
CA VAL A 152 1.67 9.23 -5.66
C VAL A 152 3.05 9.15 -6.33
N SER A 153 4.10 9.21 -5.53
CA SER A 153 5.46 8.90 -5.97
C SER A 153 5.48 7.47 -6.56
N PRO A 154 6.20 7.23 -7.65
CA PRO A 154 6.01 6.08 -8.54
C PRO A 154 6.28 4.73 -7.88
N VAL A 155 7.05 4.70 -6.80
CA VAL A 155 7.37 3.48 -6.06
C VAL A 155 6.99 3.66 -4.60
N SER A 156 6.49 2.59 -3.98
CA SER A 156 6.16 2.55 -2.56
C SER A 156 6.90 1.42 -1.87
N LEU A 157 7.51 1.76 -0.73
CA LEU A 157 8.37 0.87 0.04
C LEU A 157 7.86 0.74 1.48
N ILE A 158 8.10 -0.42 2.09
CA ILE A 158 7.85 -0.69 3.52
C ILE A 158 8.88 -1.69 4.08
N GLY A 159 9.18 -1.57 5.37
CA GLY A 159 10.00 -2.55 6.10
C GLY A 159 9.18 -3.69 6.72
N THR A 160 9.74 -4.90 6.83
CA THR A 160 9.07 -6.04 7.50
C THR A 160 8.82 -5.80 8.98
N ALA A 161 9.72 -5.09 9.68
CA ALA A 161 9.50 -4.75 11.08
C ALA A 161 8.30 -3.81 11.27
N SER A 162 8.03 -2.93 10.31
CA SER A 162 6.83 -2.05 10.30
C SER A 162 5.54 -2.86 10.15
N LEU A 163 5.55 -3.95 9.37
CA LEU A 163 4.42 -4.87 9.25
C LEU A 163 4.15 -5.59 10.58
N ARG A 164 5.20 -6.10 11.24
CA ARG A 164 5.13 -6.73 12.57
C ARG A 164 4.62 -5.75 13.63
N ALA A 165 5.18 -4.56 13.67
CA ALA A 165 4.80 -3.55 14.65
C ALA A 165 3.35 -3.07 14.45
N LEU A 166 2.86 -2.96 13.22
CA LEU A 166 1.44 -2.68 12.99
C LEU A 166 0.55 -3.83 13.48
N GLY A 167 0.95 -5.10 13.28
CA GLY A 167 0.24 -6.27 13.81
C GLY A 167 0.13 -6.20 15.34
N GLY A 168 1.24 -5.93 16.02
CA GLY A 168 1.25 -5.74 17.47
C GLY A 168 0.38 -4.57 17.95
N LEU A 169 0.33 -3.45 17.21
CA LEU A 169 -0.57 -2.33 17.51
C LEU A 169 -2.06 -2.67 17.30
N LEU A 170 -2.37 -3.67 16.48
CA LEU A 170 -3.73 -4.18 16.30
C LEU A 170 -4.11 -5.23 17.36
N GLY A 171 -3.14 -5.67 18.16
CA GLY A 171 -3.30 -6.77 19.12
C GLY A 171 -3.22 -8.15 18.48
N ASP A 172 -2.72 -8.25 17.24
CA ASP A 172 -2.59 -9.49 16.50
C ASP A 172 -1.18 -10.06 16.68
N ALA A 173 -1.04 -11.40 16.66
CA ALA A 173 0.25 -12.07 16.81
C ALA A 173 1.09 -12.03 15.53
N ASP A 174 0.42 -12.07 14.38
CA ASP A 174 1.04 -12.07 13.07
C ASP A 174 1.27 -10.63 12.55
N PRO A 175 2.28 -10.43 11.67
CA PRO A 175 2.41 -9.18 10.94
C PRO A 175 1.15 -8.87 10.13
N VAL A 176 0.86 -7.58 9.91
CA VAL A 176 -0.19 -7.20 8.96
C VAL A 176 0.14 -7.71 7.57
N ASP A 177 -0.82 -8.38 6.94
CA ASP A 177 -0.71 -8.82 5.56
C ASP A 177 -0.47 -7.62 4.62
N VAL A 178 0.65 -7.66 3.92
CA VAL A 178 1.11 -6.57 3.04
C VAL A 178 0.15 -6.28 1.89
N ARG A 179 -0.73 -7.21 1.51
CA ARG A 179 -1.78 -6.99 0.51
C ARG A 179 -2.69 -5.83 0.88
N ARG A 180 -2.99 -5.65 2.18
CA ARG A 180 -3.73 -4.47 2.69
C ARG A 180 -3.02 -3.16 2.38
N LEU A 181 -1.69 -3.19 2.30
CA LEU A 181 -0.86 -2.02 2.14
C LEU A 181 -0.48 -1.74 0.68
N ARG A 182 -0.58 -2.70 -0.23
CA ARG A 182 -0.35 -2.52 -1.68
C ARG A 182 0.98 -1.82 -2.00
N LYS A 183 2.03 -2.24 -1.29
CA LYS A 183 3.39 -1.73 -1.44
C LYS A 183 4.09 -2.45 -2.60
N ASN A 184 4.92 -1.73 -3.35
CA ASN A 184 5.65 -2.30 -4.47
C ASN A 184 6.87 -3.07 -3.97
N ILE A 185 7.59 -2.52 -2.99
CA ILE A 185 8.81 -3.11 -2.45
C ILE A 185 8.64 -3.35 -0.95
N VAL A 186 8.98 -4.55 -0.50
CA VAL A 186 9.13 -4.91 0.91
C VAL A 186 10.59 -5.19 1.18
N VAL A 187 11.16 -4.48 2.15
CA VAL A 187 12.55 -4.65 2.58
C VAL A 187 12.55 -5.33 3.94
N GLU A 188 13.41 -6.33 4.11
CA GLU A 188 13.70 -6.93 5.40
C GLU A 188 14.35 -5.89 6.30
N THR A 189 13.68 -5.57 7.40
CA THR A 189 14.16 -4.63 8.41
C THR A 189 13.95 -5.23 9.81
N ASP A 190 14.86 -4.86 10.72
CA ASP A 190 14.80 -5.23 12.13
C ASP A 190 14.04 -4.20 12.97
N GLU A 191 14.27 -2.92 12.68
CA GLU A 191 13.65 -1.80 13.39
C GLU A 191 12.34 -1.36 12.72
N PRO A 192 11.25 -1.22 13.47
CA PRO A 192 9.99 -0.74 12.92
C PRO A 192 10.12 0.74 12.55
N TRP A 193 9.50 1.09 11.43
CA TRP A 193 9.42 2.45 10.87
C TRP A 193 10.75 3.02 10.37
N ILE A 194 11.84 2.24 10.40
CA ILE A 194 13.17 2.70 9.99
C ILE A 194 13.19 3.21 8.55
N GLU A 195 12.31 2.69 7.69
CA GLU A 195 12.20 3.16 6.31
C GLU A 195 11.78 4.63 6.20
N GLU A 196 11.15 5.20 7.24
CA GLU A 196 10.77 6.61 7.25
C GLU A 196 11.97 7.54 7.45
N ASP A 197 13.07 7.06 8.04
CA ASP A 197 14.33 7.80 8.17
C ASP A 197 15.11 7.86 6.85
N TRP A 198 14.65 7.14 5.82
CA TRP A 198 15.25 7.15 4.48
C TRP A 198 14.69 8.27 3.60
N ILE A 199 13.73 9.06 4.10
CA ILE A 199 13.20 10.24 3.41
C ILE A 199 14.33 11.27 3.21
N GLY A 200 14.47 11.78 1.98
CA GLY A 200 15.55 12.66 1.55
C GLY A 200 16.83 11.91 1.13
N ARG A 201 16.96 10.63 1.46
CA ARG A 201 18.16 9.82 1.25
C ARG A 201 18.07 8.98 -0.02
N GLU A 202 19.22 8.56 -0.53
CA GLU A 202 19.27 7.64 -1.66
C GLU A 202 19.19 6.21 -1.13
N ILE A 203 18.35 5.39 -1.75
CA ILE A 203 18.20 3.97 -1.45
C ILE A 203 18.70 3.23 -2.69
N VAL A 204 19.79 2.49 -2.53
CA VAL A 204 20.43 1.71 -3.60
C VAL A 204 20.02 0.25 -3.41
N LEU A 205 19.35 -0.33 -4.41
CA LEU A 205 18.84 -1.69 -4.37
C LEU A 205 19.45 -2.54 -5.49
N GLY A 206 19.89 -3.73 -5.15
CA GLY A 206 20.51 -4.67 -6.09
C GLY A 206 21.84 -4.15 -6.62
N GLY A 207 22.10 -4.43 -7.90
CA GLY A 207 23.33 -4.03 -8.57
C GLY A 207 24.52 -4.95 -8.30
N GLY A 208 24.30 -6.27 -8.41
CA GLY A 208 25.36 -7.28 -8.34
C GLY A 208 26.46 -7.08 -9.40
N ARG A 209 27.41 -8.02 -9.51
CA ARG A 209 28.63 -7.86 -10.34
C ARG A 209 28.38 -7.37 -11.77
N ASP A 210 27.24 -7.74 -12.38
CA ASP A 210 26.97 -7.54 -13.81
C ASP A 210 25.75 -6.65 -14.11
N THR A 211 25.14 -6.03 -13.10
CA THR A 211 23.94 -5.20 -13.28
C THR A 211 24.09 -3.86 -12.55
N ALA A 212 23.63 -2.77 -13.16
CA ALA A 212 23.51 -1.50 -12.45
C ALA A 212 22.43 -1.60 -11.34
N PRO A 213 22.63 -0.96 -10.17
CA PRO A 213 21.62 -0.95 -9.13
C PRO A 213 20.44 -0.03 -9.45
N LEU A 214 19.25 -0.38 -8.98
CA LEU A 214 18.13 0.53 -8.90
C LEU A 214 18.44 1.58 -7.83
N ARG A 215 18.34 2.86 -8.19
CA ARG A 215 18.48 3.96 -7.24
C ARG A 215 17.15 4.65 -7.05
N LEU A 216 16.71 4.76 -5.81
CA LEU A 216 15.50 5.46 -5.41
C LEU A 216 15.84 6.63 -4.49
N ARG A 217 15.00 7.67 -4.46
CA ARG A 217 15.06 8.77 -3.50
C ARG A 217 13.83 8.69 -2.59
N GLY A 218 14.02 8.64 -1.27
CA GLY A 218 12.90 8.72 -0.32
C GLY A 218 12.23 10.10 -0.37
N ILE A 219 10.91 10.16 -0.51
CA ILE A 219 10.17 11.42 -0.72
C ILE A 219 9.31 11.80 0.48
N LYS A 220 8.37 10.93 0.86
CA LYS A 220 7.40 11.21 1.93
C LYS A 220 6.79 9.94 2.49
N ARG A 221 6.19 10.02 3.67
CA ARG A 221 5.41 8.92 4.26
C ARG A 221 4.14 8.67 3.44
N VAL A 222 3.74 7.41 3.32
CA VAL A 222 2.51 7.04 2.59
C VAL A 222 1.29 7.16 3.50
N LYS A 223 0.46 8.16 3.25
CA LYS A 223 -0.84 8.33 3.91
C LYS A 223 -1.83 7.27 3.42
N ARG A 224 -2.46 6.58 4.35
CA ARG A 224 -3.46 5.55 4.08
C ARG A 224 -4.86 6.15 4.10
N CYS A 225 -5.74 5.49 3.35
CA CYS A 225 -7.16 5.80 3.30
C CYS A 225 -7.96 4.52 3.53
N VAL A 226 -9.30 4.63 3.45
CA VAL A 226 -10.25 3.53 3.69
C VAL A 226 -9.96 2.26 2.88
N MET A 227 -9.20 2.34 1.78
CA MET A 227 -8.78 1.16 1.01
C MET A 227 -8.07 0.10 1.85
N VAL A 228 -7.34 0.49 2.92
CA VAL A 228 -6.64 -0.49 3.77
C VAL A 228 -7.57 -1.30 4.66
N THR A 229 -8.81 -0.87 4.82
CA THR A 229 -9.80 -1.56 5.65
C THR A 229 -10.63 -2.57 4.86
N GLN A 230 -10.69 -2.44 3.53
CA GLN A 230 -11.56 -3.25 2.68
C GLN A 230 -11.19 -4.74 2.72
N ALA A 231 -12.22 -5.58 2.58
CA ALA A 231 -12.06 -7.01 2.38
C ALA A 231 -11.29 -7.31 1.08
N GLN A 232 -10.55 -8.42 1.10
CA GLN A 232 -9.77 -8.98 0.01
C GLN A 232 -9.90 -10.51 0.07
N PRO A 233 -9.52 -11.26 -0.97
CA PRO A 233 -9.57 -12.72 -0.95
C PRO A 233 -8.71 -13.28 0.19
N GLY A 234 -9.36 -14.00 1.12
CA GLY A 234 -8.72 -14.52 2.33
C GLY A 234 -8.43 -13.51 3.43
N LEU A 235 -8.84 -12.23 3.29
CA LEU A 235 -8.68 -11.20 4.32
C LEU A 235 -10.00 -10.45 4.53
N PRO A 236 -10.68 -10.60 5.69
CA PRO A 236 -11.93 -9.90 5.93
C PRO A 236 -11.73 -8.38 6.03
N GLU A 237 -12.82 -7.63 5.95
CA GLU A 237 -12.81 -6.20 6.25
C GLU A 237 -12.23 -5.98 7.66
N ASP A 238 -11.29 -5.03 7.80
CA ASP A 238 -10.70 -4.67 9.09
C ASP A 238 -10.58 -3.16 9.26
N ASN A 239 -11.59 -2.57 9.91
CA ASN A 239 -11.63 -1.15 10.23
C ASN A 239 -10.64 -0.75 11.35
N ARG A 240 -10.05 -1.70 12.07
CA ARG A 240 -9.03 -1.42 13.10
C ARG A 240 -7.78 -0.84 12.45
N VAL A 241 -7.38 -1.32 11.27
CA VAL A 241 -6.15 -0.91 10.57
C VAL A 241 -6.04 0.61 10.42
N LEU A 242 -7.04 1.26 9.81
CA LEU A 242 -6.99 2.71 9.59
C LEU A 242 -7.15 3.48 10.91
N LYS A 243 -7.97 2.99 11.84
CA LYS A 243 -8.14 3.60 13.18
C LYS A 243 -6.82 3.60 13.96
N THR A 244 -6.12 2.48 13.99
CA THR A 244 -4.82 2.31 14.64
C THR A 244 -3.77 3.20 13.99
N LEU A 245 -3.68 3.22 12.65
CA LEU A 245 -2.76 4.13 11.95
C LEU A 245 -3.08 5.61 12.22
N THR A 246 -4.36 5.97 12.31
CA THR A 246 -4.77 7.34 12.65
C THR A 246 -4.30 7.71 14.06
N ALA A 247 -4.59 6.85 15.04
CA ALA A 247 -4.28 7.10 16.45
C ALA A 247 -2.77 7.11 16.74
N ALA A 248 -2.00 6.23 16.11
CA ALA A 248 -0.60 6.03 16.45
C ALA A 248 0.40 6.67 15.47
N ARG A 249 0.00 6.88 14.20
CA ARG A 249 0.96 7.12 13.10
C ARG A 249 0.54 8.22 12.13
N GLY A 250 -0.51 9.00 12.41
CA GLY A 250 -0.98 10.06 11.51
C GLY A 250 -1.53 9.53 10.17
N MET A 251 -2.15 8.36 10.19
CA MET A 251 -2.59 7.59 9.01
C MET A 251 -1.45 7.12 8.09
N CYS A 252 -0.18 7.19 8.49
CA CYS A 252 0.95 6.90 7.61
C CYS A 252 1.62 5.56 7.92
N ILE A 253 2.06 4.85 6.89
CA ILE A 253 2.94 3.66 7.01
C ILE A 253 3.74 3.40 5.73
N GLY A 254 5.04 3.20 5.89
CA GLY A 254 6.03 3.10 4.81
C GLY A 254 6.21 4.41 4.05
N ILE A 255 7.02 4.39 3.00
CA ILE A 255 7.41 5.59 2.25
C ILE A 255 7.11 5.50 0.75
N HIS A 256 7.05 6.67 0.15
CA HIS A 256 7.02 6.94 -1.27
C HIS A 256 8.42 7.29 -1.74
N THR A 257 8.82 6.77 -2.91
CA THR A 257 10.14 6.96 -3.48
C THR A 257 10.09 7.26 -4.99
N ASP A 258 10.92 8.18 -5.45
CA ASP A 258 11.11 8.44 -6.88
C ASP A 258 12.29 7.64 -7.42
N VAL A 259 12.23 7.25 -8.70
CA VAL A 259 13.32 6.54 -9.37
C VAL A 259 14.39 7.55 -9.81
N VAL A 260 15.61 7.38 -9.33
CA VAL A 260 16.80 8.20 -9.69
C VAL A 260 17.56 7.54 -10.83
N THR A 261 17.76 6.22 -10.75
CA THR A 261 18.40 5.43 -11.80
C THR A 261 17.59 4.16 -11.99
N PRO A 262 16.93 3.98 -13.13
CA PRO A 262 16.16 2.77 -13.39
C PRO A 262 17.06 1.56 -13.57
N ALA A 263 16.62 0.43 -13.01
CA ALA A 263 17.24 -0.87 -13.19
C ALA A 263 16.24 -1.95 -12.75
N PRO A 264 16.43 -3.20 -13.20
CA PRO A 264 15.73 -4.32 -12.59
C PRO A 264 16.01 -4.48 -11.10
N LEU A 265 15.07 -5.10 -10.41
CA LEU A 265 15.20 -5.51 -9.02
C LEU A 265 14.63 -6.91 -8.83
N ALA A 266 15.34 -7.77 -8.11
CA ALA A 266 14.92 -9.13 -7.77
C ALA A 266 14.79 -9.33 -6.25
N LEU A 267 14.06 -10.37 -5.84
CA LEU A 267 14.08 -10.83 -4.45
C LEU A 267 15.50 -11.24 -4.04
N GLY A 268 15.86 -10.98 -2.78
CA GLY A 268 17.19 -11.23 -2.24
C GLY A 268 18.24 -10.17 -2.59
N ASP A 269 17.91 -9.20 -3.44
CA ASP A 269 18.79 -8.06 -3.73
C ASP A 269 19.07 -7.25 -2.47
N THR A 270 20.30 -6.75 -2.37
CA THR A 270 20.78 -5.95 -1.24
C THR A 270 20.21 -4.55 -1.27
N VAL A 271 19.94 -3.97 -0.11
CA VAL A 271 19.48 -2.60 0.05
C VAL A 271 20.45 -1.83 0.94
N VAL A 272 20.92 -0.68 0.44
CA VAL A 272 21.84 0.22 1.13
C VAL A 272 21.28 1.64 1.07
N VAL A 273 21.23 2.32 2.21
CA VAL A 273 20.74 3.71 2.31
C VAL A 273 21.91 4.67 2.49
N ARG A 274 22.01 5.67 1.62
CA ARG A 274 23.06 6.70 1.60
C ARG A 274 22.44 8.04 1.99
#